data_AF-A0A6V8KN22-F1
#
_entry.id   AF-A0A6V8KN22-F1
#
_cell.length_a   1.000
_cell.length_b   1.000
_cell.length_c   1.000
_cell.angle_alpha   90.00
_cell.angle_beta   90.00
_cell.angle_gamma   90.00
#
_symmetry.space_group_name_H-M   'P 1'
#
loop_
_entity.id
_entity.type
_entity.pdbx_description
1 polymer ?
#
loop_
_entity_poly.entity_id
_entity_poly.type
_entity_poly.pdbx_seq_one_letter_code
_entity_poly.pdbx_strand_id
1 'polypeptide(L)'
;MSPAQKPKTSAKGLETRDRIVDVAVRFIARNGARGTSLADIAAEAGVSQTGLLYHFRSKEALLNAVMDRHLAFSEEWLWGRGPDPGIKIVDIIAKHMASWPSEHDGKVASLLGMNTVVLGENVSPDTDLHPRLVDGYRTTINRVTATLRAAQERGEMRDDIDPQLKAMEIIAFCYGLEAAWLVDPTIPVAAAAAHWAAQQTKQLATGSPTP
;
A
#
# COMPACT_ATOMS: atom_id res chain seq x y z
N MET A 1 -33.03 21.24 -24.34
CA MET A 1 -32.51 19.92 -23.94
C MET A 1 -31.64 20.13 -22.72
N SER A 2 -32.09 19.71 -21.53
CA SER A 2 -31.33 19.85 -20.28
C SER A 2 -30.24 18.78 -20.21
N PRO A 3 -29.00 19.10 -19.78
CA PRO A 3 -27.95 18.11 -19.63
C PRO A 3 -28.23 17.23 -18.40
N ALA A 4 -28.20 15.90 -18.60
CA ALA A 4 -28.38 14.91 -17.56
C ALA A 4 -27.30 15.07 -16.47
N GLN A 5 -27.75 15.34 -15.25
CA GLN A 5 -26.89 15.52 -14.08
C GLN A 5 -26.43 14.16 -13.58
N LYS A 6 -25.11 13.89 -13.60
CA LYS A 6 -24.51 12.69 -12.99
C LYS A 6 -24.96 12.60 -11.52
N PRO A 7 -25.41 11.43 -11.03
CA PRO A 7 -25.92 11.34 -9.67
C PRO A 7 -24.80 11.65 -8.67
N LYS A 8 -25.01 12.67 -7.82
CA LYS A 8 -24.14 12.95 -6.68
C LYS A 8 -24.24 11.76 -5.73
N THR A 9 -23.17 11.00 -5.57
CA THR A 9 -23.06 9.95 -4.55
C THR A 9 -23.37 10.59 -3.19
N SER A 10 -24.40 10.13 -2.50
CA SER A 10 -24.77 10.67 -1.19
C SER A 10 -23.71 10.31 -0.14
N ALA A 11 -23.57 11.12 0.91
CA ALA A 11 -22.64 10.84 2.01
C ALA A 11 -22.83 9.42 2.60
N LYS A 12 -24.09 9.01 2.76
CA LYS A 12 -24.47 7.65 3.19
C LYS A 12 -24.01 6.55 2.21
N GLY A 13 -24.02 6.85 0.91
CA GLY A 13 -23.54 5.94 -0.13
C GLY A 13 -22.01 5.78 -0.10
N LEU A 14 -21.27 6.84 0.20
CA LEU A 14 -19.81 6.78 0.38
C LEU A 14 -19.43 5.99 1.64
N GLU A 15 -20.10 6.26 2.77
CA GLU A 15 -19.90 5.52 4.03
C GLU A 15 -20.17 4.02 3.85
N THR A 16 -21.23 3.66 3.12
CA THR A 16 -21.54 2.26 2.81
C THR A 16 -20.46 1.64 1.93
N ARG A 17 -20.00 2.37 0.90
CA ARG A 17 -18.92 1.91 0.03
C ARG A 17 -17.64 1.65 0.82
N ASP A 18 -17.27 2.55 1.72
CA ASP A 18 -16.05 2.43 2.52
C ASP A 18 -16.12 1.25 3.49
N ARG A 19 -17.26 1.05 4.14
CA ARG A 19 -17.50 -0.10 5.02
C ARG A 19 -17.42 -1.43 4.28
N ILE A 20 -17.95 -1.51 3.05
CA ILE A 20 -17.81 -2.71 2.20
C ILE A 20 -16.31 -2.99 1.92
N VAL A 21 -15.53 -1.96 1.58
CA VAL A 21 -14.09 -2.09 1.32
C VAL A 21 -13.35 -2.53 2.59
N ASP A 22 -13.66 -1.96 3.75
CA ASP A 22 -13.04 -2.33 5.03
C ASP A 22 -13.29 -3.80 5.38
N VAL A 23 -14.52 -4.27 5.17
CA VAL A 23 -14.87 -5.69 5.35
C VAL A 23 -14.10 -6.56 4.36
N ALA A 24 -14.08 -6.18 3.09
CA ALA A 24 -13.37 -6.93 2.04
C ALA A 24 -11.87 -7.05 2.34
N VAL A 25 -11.21 -5.97 2.78
CA VAL A 25 -9.80 -5.98 3.22
C VAL A 25 -9.58 -7.05 4.28
N ARG A 26 -10.39 -7.05 5.35
CA ARG A 26 -10.26 -8.04 6.44
C ARG A 26 -10.49 -9.48 5.98
N PHE A 27 -11.49 -9.70 5.13
CA PHE A 27 -11.85 -11.04 4.67
C PHE A 27 -10.80 -11.60 3.72
N ILE A 28 -10.30 -10.79 2.79
CA ILE A 28 -9.25 -11.19 1.85
C ILE A 28 -7.96 -11.50 2.59
N ALA A 29 -7.57 -10.66 3.56
CA ALA A 29 -6.38 -10.88 4.39
C ALA A 29 -6.43 -12.23 5.15
N ARG A 30 -7.63 -12.69 5.54
CA ARG A 30 -7.81 -13.93 6.31
C ARG A 30 -8.03 -15.16 5.44
N ASN A 31 -8.82 -15.03 4.38
CA ASN A 31 -9.40 -16.16 3.66
C ASN A 31 -8.92 -16.29 2.21
N GLY A 32 -8.08 -15.37 1.73
CA GLY A 32 -7.77 -15.29 0.31
C GLY A 32 -8.82 -14.52 -0.48
N ALA A 33 -8.46 -14.02 -1.66
CA ALA A 33 -9.44 -13.40 -2.54
C ALA A 33 -10.39 -14.46 -3.12
N ARG A 34 -9.87 -15.64 -3.49
CA ARG A 34 -10.69 -16.78 -3.96
C ARG A 34 -11.67 -17.31 -2.92
N GLY A 35 -11.23 -17.46 -1.68
CA GLY A 35 -12.03 -17.99 -0.56
C GLY A 35 -13.09 -17.02 -0.03
N THR A 36 -13.08 -15.76 -0.45
CA THR A 36 -14.02 -14.73 0.01
C THR A 36 -15.20 -14.57 -0.96
N SER A 37 -16.44 -14.74 -0.51
CA SER A 37 -17.63 -14.51 -1.33
C SER A 37 -18.20 -13.09 -1.17
N LEU A 38 -18.87 -12.59 -2.22
CA LEU A 38 -19.59 -11.31 -2.14
C LEU A 38 -20.76 -11.34 -1.16
N ALA A 39 -21.35 -12.52 -0.94
CA ALA A 39 -22.44 -12.70 0.02
C ALA A 39 -21.95 -12.51 1.46
N ASP A 40 -20.80 -13.10 1.80
CA ASP A 40 -20.22 -12.97 3.15
C ASP A 40 -19.80 -11.52 3.43
N ILE A 41 -19.17 -10.86 2.45
CA ILE A 41 -18.82 -9.44 2.56
C ILE A 41 -20.08 -8.60 2.75
N ALA A 42 -21.13 -8.84 1.96
CA ALA A 42 -22.37 -8.07 2.06
C ALA A 42 -23.04 -8.23 3.43
N ALA A 43 -23.11 -9.47 3.93
CA ALA A 43 -23.67 -9.81 5.22
C ALA A 43 -22.94 -9.08 6.37
N GLU A 44 -21.62 -9.18 6.41
CA GLU A 44 -20.78 -8.49 7.41
C GLU A 44 -20.84 -6.97 7.25
N ALA A 45 -20.87 -6.48 6.01
CA ALA A 45 -21.05 -5.07 5.72
C ALA A 45 -22.51 -4.61 5.85
N GLY A 46 -23.41 -5.39 6.45
CA GLY A 46 -24.79 -4.98 6.75
C GLY A 46 -25.57 -4.44 5.53
N VAL A 47 -25.34 -5.01 4.35
CA VAL A 47 -26.05 -4.70 3.10
C VAL A 47 -26.51 -5.98 2.40
N SER A 48 -27.47 -5.88 1.49
CA SER A 48 -27.78 -7.01 0.62
C SER A 48 -26.67 -7.20 -0.43
N GLN A 49 -26.53 -8.41 -0.97
CA GLN A 49 -25.58 -8.66 -2.06
C GLN A 49 -25.88 -7.77 -3.29
N THR A 50 -27.16 -7.53 -3.60
CA THR A 50 -27.57 -6.57 -4.63
C THR A 50 -27.15 -5.14 -4.29
N GLY A 51 -27.25 -4.74 -3.01
CA GLY A 51 -26.78 -3.45 -2.52
C GLY A 51 -25.27 -3.29 -2.64
N LEU A 52 -24.50 -4.35 -2.36
CA LEU A 52 -23.06 -4.36 -2.62
C LEU A 52 -22.78 -4.20 -4.11
N LEU A 53 -23.46 -4.96 -4.97
CA LEU A 53 -23.27 -4.93 -6.43
C LEU A 53 -23.63 -3.58 -7.06
N TYR A 54 -24.52 -2.82 -6.42
CA TYR A 54 -24.80 -1.44 -6.79
C TYR A 54 -23.56 -0.53 -6.63
N HIS A 55 -22.75 -0.76 -5.59
CA HIS A 55 -21.49 -0.03 -5.36
C HIS A 55 -20.32 -0.59 -6.17
N PHE A 56 -20.25 -1.92 -6.32
CA PHE A 56 -19.18 -2.63 -7.00
C PHE A 56 -19.76 -3.63 -7.99
N ARG A 57 -19.74 -3.29 -9.28
CA ARG A 57 -20.42 -4.06 -10.34
C ARG A 57 -19.95 -5.51 -10.48
N SER A 58 -18.79 -5.85 -9.90
CA SER A 58 -18.23 -7.21 -9.87
C SER A 58 -17.32 -7.39 -8.66
N LYS A 59 -16.96 -8.65 -8.37
CA LYS A 59 -15.91 -8.97 -7.39
C LYS A 59 -14.57 -8.35 -7.78
N GLU A 60 -14.25 -8.35 -9.06
CA GLU A 60 -13.05 -7.69 -9.60
C GLU A 60 -13.07 -6.18 -9.32
N ALA A 61 -14.20 -5.49 -9.50
CA ALA A 61 -14.32 -4.06 -9.17
C ALA A 61 -14.11 -3.79 -7.68
N LEU A 62 -14.56 -4.70 -6.80
CA LEU A 62 -14.29 -4.62 -5.37
C LEU A 62 -12.81 -4.87 -5.05
N LEU A 63 -12.17 -5.85 -5.68
CA LEU A 63 -10.74 -6.13 -5.51
C LEU A 63 -9.87 -4.95 -5.96
N ASN A 64 -10.24 -4.29 -7.07
CA ASN A 64 -9.62 -3.04 -7.50
C ASN A 64 -9.71 -1.95 -6.42
N ALA A 65 -10.89 -1.74 -5.85
CA ALA A 65 -11.08 -0.73 -4.80
C ALA A 65 -10.34 -1.05 -3.50
N VAL A 66 -10.16 -2.34 -3.19
CA VAL A 66 -9.36 -2.80 -2.06
C VAL A 66 -7.87 -2.52 -2.30
N MET A 67 -7.36 -2.72 -3.52
CA MET A 67 -6.00 -2.31 -3.89
C MET A 67 -5.82 -0.79 -3.86
N ASP A 68 -6.80 -0.02 -4.34
CA ASP A 68 -6.79 1.44 -4.25
C ASP A 68 -6.68 1.90 -2.78
N ARG A 69 -7.36 1.21 -1.86
CA ARG A 69 -7.29 1.52 -0.43
C ARG A 69 -5.89 1.30 0.14
N HIS A 70 -5.21 0.23 -0.27
CA HIS A 70 -3.83 -0.03 0.14
C HIS A 70 -2.87 1.04 -0.41
N LEU A 71 -2.97 1.38 -1.70
CA LEU A 71 -2.12 2.42 -2.29
C LEU A 71 -2.34 3.79 -1.66
N ALA A 72 -3.60 4.18 -1.42
CA ALA A 72 -3.93 5.43 -0.76
C ALA A 72 -3.37 5.49 0.67
N PHE A 73 -3.43 4.37 1.40
CA PHE A 73 -2.84 4.27 2.73
C PHE A 73 -1.32 4.49 2.71
N SER A 74 -0.60 3.83 1.80
CA SER A 74 0.84 4.05 1.64
C SER A 74 1.16 5.48 1.20
N GLU A 75 0.38 6.05 0.27
CA GLU A 75 0.59 7.41 -0.22
C GLU A 75 0.40 8.47 0.88
N GLU A 76 -0.67 8.35 1.67
CA GLU A 76 -0.95 9.26 2.78
C GLU A 76 0.15 9.21 3.85
N TRP A 77 0.67 8.03 4.17
CA TRP A 77 1.75 7.89 5.14
C TRP A 77 3.07 8.49 4.66
N LEU A 78 3.42 8.27 3.39
CA LEU A 78 4.72 8.64 2.84
C LEU A 78 4.78 10.10 2.38
N TRP A 79 3.68 10.64 1.83
CA TRP A 79 3.64 11.99 1.25
C TRP A 79 2.52 12.88 1.80
N GLY A 80 1.62 12.37 2.66
CA GLY A 80 0.46 13.15 3.13
C GLY A 80 0.74 14.18 4.22
N ARG A 81 1.93 14.14 4.86
CA ARG A 81 2.22 14.95 6.07
C ARG A 81 3.19 16.12 5.84
N GLY A 82 3.53 16.48 4.60
CA GLY A 82 4.48 17.56 4.37
C GLY A 82 4.99 17.68 2.93
N PRO A 83 6.08 18.44 2.72
CA PRO A 83 6.73 18.54 1.42
C PRO A 83 7.33 17.21 0.97
N ASP A 84 7.85 17.18 -0.26
CA ASP A 84 8.60 16.04 -0.78
C ASP A 84 9.69 15.59 0.23
N PRO A 85 9.71 14.30 0.63
CA PRO A 85 10.56 13.85 1.71
C PRO A 85 12.03 13.68 1.30
N GLY A 86 12.36 13.64 0.01
CA GLY A 86 13.70 13.33 -0.49
C GLY A 86 14.26 12.04 0.12
N ILE A 87 15.51 12.08 0.58
CA ILE A 87 16.15 10.92 1.22
C ILE A 87 15.46 10.51 2.54
N LYS A 88 14.72 11.42 3.20
CA LYS A 88 14.04 11.13 4.48
C LYS A 88 12.89 10.15 4.32
N ILE A 89 12.52 9.79 3.09
CA ILE A 89 11.53 8.75 2.83
C ILE A 89 11.87 7.43 3.53
N VAL A 90 13.16 7.08 3.66
CA VAL A 90 13.59 5.86 4.37
C VAL A 90 13.28 5.93 5.86
N ASP A 91 13.44 7.10 6.49
CA ASP A 91 13.11 7.29 7.90
C ASP A 91 11.59 7.27 8.13
N ILE A 92 10.81 7.80 7.18
CA ILE A 92 9.34 7.76 7.22
C ILE A 92 8.86 6.32 7.12
N ILE A 93 9.40 5.55 6.16
CA ILE A 93 9.11 4.11 6.01
C ILE A 93 9.44 3.38 7.31
N ALA A 94 10.63 3.58 7.87
CA ALA A 94 11.03 2.87 9.09
C ALA A 94 10.15 3.20 10.30
N LYS A 95 9.75 4.47 10.45
CA LYS A 95 8.81 4.88 11.51
C LYS A 95 7.43 4.26 11.32
N HIS A 96 6.96 4.18 10.08
CA HIS A 96 5.70 3.51 9.77
C HIS A 96 5.76 2.02 10.13
N MET A 97 6.83 1.33 9.72
CA MET A 97 7.03 -0.08 10.06
C MET A 97 7.14 -0.32 11.58
N ALA A 98 7.80 0.60 12.28
CA ALA A 98 7.94 0.53 13.73
C ALA A 98 6.62 0.74 14.49
N SER A 99 5.59 1.35 13.87
CA SER A 99 4.29 1.54 14.53
C SER A 99 3.40 0.30 14.46
N TRP A 100 3.64 -0.63 13.54
CA TRP A 100 2.75 -1.78 13.30
C TRP A 100 2.41 -2.60 14.54
N PRO A 101 3.34 -2.93 15.47
CA PRO A 101 3.01 -3.71 16.66
C PRO A 101 2.03 -3.01 17.62
N SER A 102 1.97 -1.67 17.56
CA SER A 102 1.10 -0.85 18.43
C SER A 102 -0.26 -0.52 17.80
N GLU A 103 -0.50 -0.91 16.55
CA GLU A 103 -1.75 -0.66 15.82
C GLU A 103 -2.82 -1.67 16.27
N HIS A 104 -3.43 -1.38 17.44
CA HIS A 104 -4.36 -2.25 18.17
C HIS A 104 -5.57 -2.75 17.35
N ASP A 105 -6.01 -2.01 16.34
CA ASP A 105 -7.22 -2.34 15.58
C ASP A 105 -6.96 -3.37 14.46
N GLY A 106 -5.71 -3.81 14.28
CA GLY A 106 -5.34 -4.81 13.26
C GLY A 106 -5.58 -4.35 11.82
N LYS A 107 -5.92 -3.08 11.61
CA LYS A 107 -6.21 -2.49 10.30
C LYS A 107 -4.98 -2.51 9.41
N VAL A 108 -3.82 -2.15 9.96
CA VAL A 108 -2.54 -2.20 9.25
C VAL A 108 -2.23 -3.64 8.84
N ALA A 109 -2.27 -4.58 9.79
CA ALA A 109 -2.07 -6.00 9.51
C ALA A 109 -3.04 -6.53 8.43
N SER A 110 -4.30 -6.09 8.45
CA SER A 110 -5.29 -6.47 7.44
C SER A 110 -4.98 -5.88 6.07
N LEU A 111 -4.53 -4.64 5.97
CA LEU A 111 -4.14 -4.01 4.70
C LEU A 111 -2.89 -4.67 4.10
N LEU A 112 -1.85 -4.89 4.92
CA LEU A 112 -0.61 -5.55 4.50
C LEU A 112 -0.87 -7.02 4.13
N GLY A 113 -1.64 -7.73 4.94
CA GLY A 113 -2.03 -9.12 4.69
C GLY A 113 -2.86 -9.27 3.42
N MET A 114 -3.84 -8.38 3.22
CA MET A 114 -4.61 -8.33 1.98
C MET A 114 -3.68 -8.12 0.77
N ASN A 115 -2.78 -7.14 0.82
CA ASN A 115 -1.87 -6.86 -0.29
C ASN A 115 -0.98 -8.06 -0.61
N THR A 116 -0.42 -8.70 0.43
CA THR A 116 0.40 -9.92 0.30
C THR A 116 -0.37 -11.06 -0.36
N VAL A 117 -1.61 -11.30 0.08
CA VAL A 117 -2.49 -12.34 -0.48
C VAL A 117 -2.84 -12.05 -1.94
N VAL A 118 -3.29 -10.84 -2.24
CA VAL A 118 -3.68 -10.45 -3.61
C VAL A 118 -2.50 -10.55 -4.55
N LEU A 119 -1.31 -10.11 -4.12
CA LEU A 119 -0.08 -10.27 -4.88
C LEU A 119 0.19 -11.76 -5.17
N GLY A 120 0.21 -12.60 -4.14
CA GLY A 120 0.49 -14.03 -4.27
C GLY A 120 -0.49 -14.77 -5.17
N GLU A 121 -1.79 -14.46 -5.09
CA GLU A 121 -2.82 -15.10 -5.89
C GLU A 121 -2.82 -14.67 -7.38
N ASN A 122 -2.11 -13.60 -7.74
CA ASN A 122 -2.20 -12.93 -9.05
C ASN A 122 -0.83 -12.66 -9.70
N VAL A 123 0.20 -13.43 -9.34
CA VAL A 123 1.53 -13.34 -9.97
C VAL A 123 1.48 -13.73 -11.47
N SER A 124 0.60 -14.67 -11.85
CA SER A 124 0.47 -15.11 -13.24
C SER A 124 -0.12 -14.00 -14.12
N PRO A 125 0.41 -13.79 -15.35
CA PRO A 125 -0.15 -12.83 -16.30
C PRO A 125 -1.57 -13.16 -16.77
N ASP A 126 -2.03 -14.39 -16.54
CA ASP A 126 -3.36 -14.86 -16.97
C ASP A 126 -4.48 -14.46 -16.00
N THR A 127 -4.18 -13.81 -14.87
CA THR A 127 -5.22 -13.38 -13.92
C THR A 127 -5.73 -11.98 -14.23
N ASP A 128 -7.02 -11.76 -14.03
CA ASP A 128 -7.68 -10.47 -14.33
C ASP A 128 -7.05 -9.28 -13.56
N LEU A 129 -6.50 -9.52 -12.37
CA LEU A 129 -5.87 -8.47 -11.56
C LEU A 129 -4.39 -8.23 -11.88
N HIS A 130 -3.75 -9.08 -12.67
CA HIS A 130 -2.33 -8.94 -12.96
C HIS A 130 -1.96 -7.58 -13.58
N PRO A 131 -2.68 -7.06 -14.61
CA PRO A 131 -2.38 -5.74 -15.16
C PRO A 131 -2.45 -4.62 -14.12
N ARG A 132 -3.43 -4.72 -13.21
CA ARG A 132 -3.62 -3.74 -12.14
C ARG A 132 -2.50 -3.79 -11.10
N LEU A 133 -1.97 -4.98 -10.78
CA LEU A 133 -0.81 -5.13 -9.91
C LEU A 133 0.44 -4.54 -10.56
N VAL A 134 0.66 -4.81 -11.85
CA VAL A 134 1.77 -4.21 -12.61
C VAL A 134 1.71 -2.68 -12.56
N ASP A 135 0.52 -2.10 -12.78
CA ASP A 135 0.33 -0.65 -12.72
C ASP A 135 0.54 -0.09 -11.31
N GLY A 136 0.09 -0.80 -10.28
CA GLY A 136 0.33 -0.45 -8.88
C GLY A 136 1.82 -0.42 -8.55
N TYR A 137 2.55 -1.48 -8.89
CA TYR A 137 4.00 -1.55 -8.70
C TYR A 137 4.75 -0.44 -9.42
N ARG A 138 4.42 -0.22 -10.70
CA ARG A 138 5.02 0.87 -11.49
C ARG A 138 4.75 2.24 -10.89
N THR A 139 3.53 2.48 -10.44
CA THR A 139 3.15 3.75 -9.79
C THR A 139 3.98 4.00 -8.54
N THR A 140 4.10 3.01 -7.65
CA THR A 140 4.88 3.13 -6.42
C THR A 140 6.38 3.31 -6.72
N ILE A 141 6.96 2.50 -7.62
CA ILE A 141 8.37 2.64 -8.02
C ILE A 141 8.63 4.02 -8.60
N ASN A 142 7.79 4.50 -9.52
CA ASN A 142 7.95 5.80 -10.16
C ASN A 142 7.85 6.95 -9.14
N ARG A 143 6.95 6.85 -8.17
CA ARG A 143 6.76 7.89 -7.14
C ARG A 143 7.98 7.99 -6.21
N VAL A 144 8.51 6.86 -5.76
CA VAL A 144 9.75 6.82 -4.95
C VAL A 144 10.95 7.27 -5.79
N THR A 145 11.05 6.83 -7.05
CA THR A 145 12.10 7.26 -7.99
C THR A 145 12.11 8.78 -8.16
N ALA A 146 10.95 9.39 -8.36
CA ALA A 146 10.82 10.84 -8.49
C ALA A 146 11.26 11.57 -7.21
N THR A 147 10.91 11.03 -6.04
CA THR A 147 11.31 11.58 -4.73
C THR A 147 12.84 11.56 -4.58
N LEU A 148 13.48 10.44 -4.91
CA LEU A 148 14.93 10.28 -4.82
C LEU A 148 15.68 11.12 -5.87
N ARG A 149 15.16 11.21 -7.10
CA ARG A 149 15.71 12.08 -8.14
C ARG A 149 15.66 13.54 -7.73
N ALA A 150 14.54 14.00 -7.18
CA ALA A 150 14.43 15.36 -6.66
C ALA A 150 15.41 15.60 -5.50
N ALA A 151 15.69 14.58 -4.67
CA ALA A 151 16.71 14.67 -3.63
C ALA A 151 18.14 14.81 -4.21
N GLN A 152 18.45 14.12 -5.31
CA GLN A 152 19.72 14.29 -6.03
C GLN A 152 19.85 15.70 -6.62
N GLU A 153 18.80 16.21 -7.26
CA GLU A 153 18.78 17.56 -7.83
C GLU A 153 18.98 18.64 -6.76
N ARG A 154 18.55 18.39 -5.52
CA ARG A 154 18.78 19.26 -4.35
C ARG A 154 20.13 19.03 -3.66
N GLY A 155 20.94 18.07 -4.10
CA GLY A 155 22.22 17.72 -3.50
C GLY A 155 22.12 16.96 -2.17
N GLU A 156 20.95 16.44 -1.82
CA GLU A 156 20.72 15.64 -0.61
C GLU A 156 21.20 14.19 -0.78
N MET A 157 21.11 13.67 -2.01
CA MET A 157 21.49 12.31 -2.37
C MET A 157 22.68 12.32 -3.32
N ARG A 158 23.60 11.37 -3.16
CA ARG A 158 24.74 11.16 -4.08
C ARG A 158 24.27 10.94 -5.52
N ASP A 159 25.02 11.47 -6.47
CA ASP A 159 24.72 11.43 -7.90
C ASP A 159 25.11 10.11 -8.60
N ASP A 160 25.97 9.31 -7.97
CA ASP A 160 26.41 8.00 -8.49
C ASP A 160 25.41 6.86 -8.25
N ILE A 161 24.32 7.13 -7.53
CA ILE A 161 23.28 6.14 -7.23
C ILE A 161 22.13 6.31 -8.22
N ASP A 162 21.73 5.24 -8.91
CA ASP A 162 20.53 5.25 -9.75
C ASP A 162 19.26 5.32 -8.87
N PRO A 163 18.42 6.38 -8.98
CA PRO A 163 17.22 6.52 -8.17
C PRO A 163 16.18 5.41 -8.38
N GLN A 164 16.08 4.88 -9.59
CA GLN A 164 15.10 3.84 -9.93
C GLN A 164 15.51 2.50 -9.34
N LEU A 165 16.79 2.12 -9.48
CA LEU A 165 17.30 0.89 -8.84
C LEU A 165 17.18 0.99 -7.33
N LYS A 166 17.52 2.14 -6.74
CA LYS A 166 17.37 2.36 -5.30
C LYS A 166 15.91 2.31 -4.84
N ALA A 167 14.98 2.86 -5.61
CA ALA A 167 13.55 2.76 -5.32
C ALA A 167 13.09 1.29 -5.30
N MET A 168 13.56 0.47 -6.26
CA MET A 168 13.26 -0.97 -6.29
C MET A 168 13.82 -1.70 -5.06
N GLU A 169 15.06 -1.41 -4.65
CA GLU A 169 15.65 -2.00 -3.44
C GLU A 169 14.86 -1.66 -2.17
N ILE A 170 14.46 -0.39 -2.02
CA ILE A 170 13.65 0.08 -0.89
C ILE A 170 12.32 -0.69 -0.85
N ILE A 171 11.61 -0.75 -1.99
CA ILE A 171 10.31 -1.42 -2.07
C ILE A 171 10.45 -2.93 -1.83
N ALA A 172 11.48 -3.56 -2.35
CA ALA A 172 11.74 -4.99 -2.12
C ALA A 172 11.99 -5.30 -0.64
N PHE A 173 12.75 -4.44 0.06
CA PHE A 173 12.93 -4.54 1.50
C PHE A 173 11.59 -4.43 2.25
N CYS A 174 10.74 -3.46 1.89
CA CYS A 174 9.42 -3.29 2.51
C CYS A 174 8.58 -4.57 2.39
N TYR A 175 8.41 -5.09 1.18
CA TYR A 175 7.63 -6.32 0.94
C TYR A 175 8.18 -7.51 1.73
N GLY A 176 9.50 -7.66 1.80
CA GLY A 176 10.14 -8.74 2.55
C GLY A 176 9.87 -8.64 4.05
N LEU A 177 9.99 -7.44 4.62
CA LEU A 177 9.80 -7.22 6.06
C LEU A 177 8.31 -7.29 6.45
N GLU A 178 7.41 -6.79 5.61
CA GLU A 178 5.95 -6.92 5.75
C GLU A 178 5.55 -8.40 5.82
N ALA A 179 5.96 -9.20 4.84
CA ALA A 179 5.66 -10.62 4.79
C ALA A 179 6.22 -11.37 6.00
N ALA A 180 7.47 -11.08 6.39
CA ALA A 180 8.09 -11.71 7.55
C ALA A 180 7.32 -11.41 8.84
N TRP A 181 6.91 -10.15 9.05
CA TRP A 181 6.15 -9.74 10.24
C TRP A 181 4.74 -10.32 10.27
N LEU A 182 4.08 -10.43 9.12
CA LEU A 182 2.77 -11.07 9.02
C LEU A 182 2.81 -12.56 9.36
N VAL A 183 3.91 -13.24 9.03
CA VAL A 183 4.12 -14.67 9.36
C VAL A 183 4.45 -14.85 10.84
N ASP A 184 5.34 -14.02 11.38
CA ASP A 184 5.74 -14.04 12.79
C ASP A 184 5.77 -12.62 13.37
N PRO A 185 4.69 -12.19 14.06
CA PRO A 185 4.62 -10.87 14.67
C PRO A 185 5.61 -10.63 15.81
N THR A 186 6.34 -11.66 16.26
CA THR A 186 7.35 -11.55 17.33
C THR A 186 8.71 -11.08 16.83
N ILE A 187 8.94 -11.07 15.51
CA ILE A 187 10.19 -10.54 14.96
C ILE A 187 10.36 -9.07 15.34
N PRO A 188 11.61 -8.60 15.56
CA PRO A 188 11.87 -7.24 15.99
C PRO A 188 11.77 -6.24 14.82
N VAL A 189 10.59 -6.13 14.19
CA VAL A 189 10.32 -5.34 12.98
C VAL A 189 10.74 -3.88 13.13
N ALA A 190 10.46 -3.27 14.30
CA ALA A 190 10.86 -1.90 14.59
C ALA A 190 12.39 -1.71 14.60
N ALA A 191 13.13 -2.66 15.18
CA ALA A 191 14.58 -2.60 15.22
C ALA A 191 15.18 -2.86 13.83
N ALA A 192 14.63 -3.82 13.07
CA ALA A 192 15.05 -4.12 11.71
C ALA A 192 14.85 -2.90 10.78
N ALA A 193 13.68 -2.27 10.85
CA ALA A 193 13.36 -1.09 10.05
C ALA A 193 14.25 0.11 10.41
N ALA A 194 14.45 0.38 11.71
CA ALA A 194 15.33 1.45 12.17
C ALA A 194 16.80 1.22 11.75
N HIS A 195 17.28 -0.02 11.86
CA HIS A 195 18.62 -0.39 11.41
C HIS A 195 18.80 -0.17 9.91
N TRP A 196 17.84 -0.64 9.11
CA TRP A 196 17.84 -0.45 7.66
C TRP A 196 17.83 1.04 7.27
N ALA A 197 16.96 1.86 7.86
CA ALA A 197 16.93 3.29 7.55
C ALA A 197 18.25 3.99 7.88
N ALA A 198 18.86 3.68 9.03
CA ALA A 198 20.18 4.22 9.39
C ALA A 198 21.28 3.84 8.39
N GLN A 199 21.22 2.63 7.81
CA GLN A 199 22.14 2.21 6.74
C GLN A 199 21.85 2.95 5.42
N GLN A 200 20.58 3.04 5.00
CA GLN A 200 20.21 3.71 3.76
C GLN A 200 20.57 5.21 3.81
N THR A 201 20.25 5.90 4.90
CA THR A 201 20.60 7.33 5.05
C THR A 201 22.09 7.58 4.89
N LYS A 202 22.95 6.72 5.46
CA LYS A 202 24.42 6.82 5.28
C LYS A 202 24.86 6.53 3.84
N GLN A 203 24.22 5.58 3.17
CA GLN A 203 24.54 5.22 1.78
C GLN A 203 24.10 6.31 0.81
N LEU A 204 22.96 6.96 1.07
CA LEU A 204 22.34 7.94 0.17
C LEU A 204 22.94 9.34 0.34
N ALA A 205 23.25 9.76 1.57
CA ALA A 205 23.66 11.14 1.84
C ALA A 205 24.96 11.51 1.12
N THR A 206 25.00 12.74 0.63
CA THR A 206 26.21 13.37 0.10
C THR A 206 27.23 13.56 1.23
N GLY A 207 28.23 12.67 1.27
CA GLY A 207 29.31 12.66 2.25
C GLY A 207 29.58 11.27 2.83
N SER A 208 30.60 10.58 2.32
CA SER A 208 31.17 9.43 3.03
C SER A 208 32.15 9.91 4.11
N PRO A 209 32.32 9.17 5.23
CA PRO A 209 33.43 9.41 6.14
C PRO A 209 34.72 9.25 5.33
N THR A 210 35.54 10.30 5.33
CA THR A 210 36.90 10.23 4.82
C THR A 210 37.61 9.04 5.46
N PRO A 211 38.31 8.18 4.70
CA PRO A 211 39.13 7.12 5.27
C PRO A 211 40.22 7.66 6.20
#